data_AF-A0A2V8GP62-F1
#
_entry.id   AF-A0A2V8GP62-F1
#
_cell.length_a   1.000
_cell.length_b   1.000
_cell.length_c   1.000
_cell.angle_alpha   90.00
_cell.angle_beta   90.00
_cell.angle_gamma   90.00
#
_symmetry.space_group_name_H-M   'P 1'
#
loop_
_entity.id
_entity.type
_entity.pdbx_description
1 polymer ?
#
loop_
_entity_poly.entity_id
_entity_poly.type
_entity_poly.pdbx_seq_one_letter_code
_entity_poly.pdbx_strand_id
1 'polypeptide(L)'
;MSACSHYSWAVSVREAFHLARAAATFGNARSNYEQVLPDLEVAYTMVRDWEGARFDPRNVARAELAWWVARRIPGENAPEHVGALIAQEYALLYEVPTPSVESAGVLRAQAGALRDAEASAPDWTVIESLLVRSYSDLHRALN
;
A
#
# COMPACT_ATOMS: atom_id res chain seq x y z
N MET A 1 -4.61 -26.09 21.20
CA MET A 1 -4.78 -27.00 20.04
C MET A 1 -5.19 -26.15 18.85
N SER A 2 -4.41 -26.27 17.79
CA SER A 2 -4.26 -25.34 16.66
C SER A 2 -5.54 -25.07 15.87
N ALA A 3 -5.82 -23.79 15.61
CA ALA A 3 -6.66 -23.39 14.48
C ALA A 3 -5.73 -22.96 13.34
N CYS A 4 -5.31 -23.93 12.52
CA CYS A 4 -4.78 -23.61 11.20
C CYS A 4 -5.92 -23.00 10.39
N SER A 5 -5.92 -21.66 10.25
CA SER A 5 -6.79 -20.98 9.28
C SER A 5 -6.24 -21.31 7.89
N HIS A 6 -6.85 -22.30 7.23
CA HIS A 6 -6.57 -22.58 5.83
C HIS A 6 -6.97 -21.36 5.01
N TYR A 7 -5.98 -20.59 4.59
CA TYR A 7 -6.10 -19.57 3.57
C TYR A 7 -6.70 -20.22 2.31
N SER A 8 -8.02 -20.06 2.13
CA SER A 8 -8.69 -20.55 0.94
C SER A 8 -8.21 -19.71 -0.23
N TRP A 9 -7.59 -20.34 -1.22
CA TRP A 9 -7.16 -19.71 -2.47
C TRP A 9 -8.24 -18.81 -3.10
N ALA A 10 -9.52 -19.11 -2.86
CA ALA A 10 -10.65 -18.33 -3.34
C ALA A 10 -10.78 -16.95 -2.66
N VAL A 11 -10.36 -16.81 -1.41
CA VAL A 11 -10.33 -15.53 -0.67
C VAL A 11 -9.18 -14.67 -1.18
N SER A 12 -8.01 -15.26 -1.38
CA SER A 12 -6.82 -14.62 -1.97
C SER A 12 -7.08 -14.10 -3.38
N VAL A 13 -7.75 -14.92 -4.21
CA VAL A 13 -8.12 -14.54 -5.58
C VAL A 13 -9.13 -13.40 -5.59
N ARG A 14 -10.06 -13.37 -4.63
CA ARG A 14 -11.02 -12.27 -4.50
C ARG A 14 -10.36 -10.98 -4.02
N GLU A 15 -9.47 -11.05 -3.04
CA GLU A 15 -8.67 -9.91 -2.57
C GLU A 15 -7.82 -9.35 -3.71
N ALA A 16 -7.09 -10.21 -4.42
CA ALA A 16 -6.29 -9.83 -5.58
C ALA A 16 -7.16 -9.26 -6.71
N PHE A 17 -8.38 -9.78 -6.92
CA PHE A 17 -9.33 -9.23 -7.89
C PHE A 17 -9.80 -7.83 -7.51
N HIS A 18 -10.12 -7.58 -6.23
CA HIS A 18 -10.53 -6.25 -5.77
C HIS A 18 -9.38 -5.25 -5.83
N LEU A 19 -8.16 -5.64 -5.44
CA LEU A 19 -6.96 -4.81 -5.59
C LEU A 19 -6.63 -4.53 -7.06
N ALA A 20 -6.72 -5.54 -7.93
CA ALA A 20 -6.50 -5.38 -9.36
C ALA A 20 -7.58 -4.49 -10.00
N ARG A 21 -8.84 -4.63 -9.59
CA ARG A 21 -9.94 -3.77 -10.07
C ARG A 21 -9.80 -2.34 -9.57
N ALA A 22 -9.42 -2.13 -8.30
CA ALA A 22 -9.14 -0.82 -7.75
C ALA A 22 -7.96 -0.16 -8.47
N ALA A 23 -6.88 -0.91 -8.71
CA ALA A 23 -5.72 -0.43 -9.47
C ALA A 23 -6.07 -0.11 -10.94
N ALA A 24 -6.89 -0.93 -11.60
CA ALA A 24 -7.34 -0.68 -12.97
C ALA A 24 -8.29 0.53 -13.06
N THR A 25 -9.23 0.64 -12.13
CA THR A 25 -10.17 1.77 -12.03
C THR A 25 -9.43 3.06 -11.72
N PHE A 26 -8.47 3.03 -10.79
CA PHE A 26 -7.58 4.14 -10.53
C PHE A 26 -6.73 4.46 -11.77
N GLY A 27 -6.15 3.45 -12.42
CA GLY A 27 -5.43 3.54 -13.70
C GLY A 27 -6.16 4.37 -14.76
N ASN A 28 -7.46 4.12 -14.93
CA ASN A 28 -8.30 4.78 -15.91
C ASN A 28 -8.89 6.12 -15.43
N ALA A 29 -9.01 6.32 -14.12
CA ALA A 29 -9.56 7.55 -13.55
C ALA A 29 -8.60 8.73 -13.71
N ARG A 30 -9.10 9.84 -14.26
CA ARG A 30 -8.38 11.13 -14.31
C ARG A 30 -8.91 12.17 -13.32
N SER A 31 -10.02 11.86 -12.66
CA SER A 31 -10.65 12.64 -11.59
C SER A 31 -11.59 11.70 -10.80
N ASN A 32 -12.19 12.18 -9.71
CA ASN A 32 -13.11 11.41 -8.85
C ASN A 32 -12.52 10.09 -8.32
N TYR A 33 -11.31 10.17 -7.74
CA TYR A 33 -10.60 8.98 -7.25
C TYR A 33 -11.34 8.24 -6.13
N GLU A 34 -12.26 8.90 -5.42
CA GLU A 34 -13.09 8.29 -4.37
C GLU A 34 -13.92 7.09 -4.84
N GLN A 35 -14.13 6.96 -6.16
CA GLN A 35 -14.83 5.82 -6.74
C GLN A 35 -14.15 4.46 -6.49
N VAL A 36 -12.87 4.44 -6.11
CA VAL A 36 -12.18 3.19 -5.74
C VAL A 36 -12.37 2.81 -4.27
N LEU A 37 -12.81 3.74 -3.41
CA LEU A 37 -12.94 3.49 -1.97
C LEU A 37 -13.85 2.30 -1.65
N PRO A 38 -15.03 2.11 -2.27
CA PRO A 38 -15.86 0.94 -1.94
C PRO A 38 -15.15 -0.39 -2.17
N ASP A 39 -14.29 -0.48 -3.19
CA ASP A 39 -13.54 -1.71 -3.48
C ASP A 39 -12.39 -1.93 -2.50
N LEU A 40 -11.67 -0.85 -2.14
CA LEU A 40 -10.62 -0.91 -1.13
C LEU A 40 -11.19 -1.26 0.25
N GLU A 41 -12.31 -0.65 0.63
CA GLU A 41 -13.00 -0.93 1.90
C GLU A 41 -13.43 -2.40 2.00
N VAL A 42 -13.94 -2.99 0.91
CA VAL A 42 -14.28 -4.43 0.86
C VAL A 42 -13.02 -5.29 1.00
N ALA A 43 -11.95 -4.97 0.27
CA ALA A 43 -10.69 -5.71 0.34
C ALA A 43 -10.10 -5.69 1.77
N TYR A 44 -9.97 -4.52 2.38
CA TYR A 44 -9.45 -4.41 3.74
C TYR A 44 -10.39 -4.98 4.81
N THR A 45 -11.70 -4.98 4.58
CA THR A 45 -12.65 -5.68 5.46
C THR A 45 -12.38 -7.18 5.44
N MET A 46 -12.18 -7.75 4.25
CA MET A 46 -11.79 -9.16 4.12
C MET A 46 -10.48 -9.42 4.86
N VAL A 47 -9.47 -8.56 4.69
CA VAL A 47 -8.17 -8.67 5.37
C VAL A 47 -8.33 -8.69 6.89
N ARG A 48 -9.04 -7.71 7.45
CA ARG A 48 -9.27 -7.60 8.89
C ARG A 48 -9.94 -8.86 9.45
N ASP A 49 -11.01 -9.30 8.79
CA ASP A 49 -11.85 -10.38 9.28
C ASP A 49 -11.09 -11.73 9.31
N TRP A 50 -10.11 -11.93 8.42
CA TRP A 50 -9.33 -13.17 8.38
C TRP A 50 -8.08 -13.14 9.27
N GLU A 51 -7.36 -12.03 9.32
CA GLU A 51 -6.19 -11.86 10.20
C GLU A 51 -6.60 -11.75 11.68
N GLY A 52 -7.89 -11.50 11.95
CA GLY A 52 -8.36 -11.15 13.29
C GLY A 52 -7.78 -9.82 13.78
N ALA A 53 -7.39 -8.94 12.84
CA ALA A 53 -6.83 -7.63 13.14
C ALA A 53 -7.91 -6.67 13.67
N ARG A 54 -7.49 -5.59 14.30
CA ARG A 54 -8.41 -4.58 14.87
C ARG A 54 -8.40 -3.24 14.13
N PHE A 55 -7.59 -3.12 13.08
CA PHE A 55 -7.57 -1.90 12.27
C PHE A 55 -8.95 -1.60 11.66
N ASP A 56 -9.20 -0.32 11.38
CA ASP A 56 -10.40 0.13 10.67
C ASP A 56 -10.17 0.06 9.14
N PRO A 57 -10.84 -0.84 8.40
CA PRO A 57 -10.67 -0.99 6.97
C PRO A 57 -10.90 0.29 6.19
N ARG A 58 -11.79 1.16 6.69
CA ARG A 58 -12.09 2.43 6.04
C ARG A 58 -10.94 3.41 6.15
N ASN A 59 -10.26 3.45 7.29
CA ASN A 59 -9.11 4.32 7.47
C ASN A 59 -7.93 3.85 6.64
N VAL A 60 -7.69 2.53 6.56
CA VAL A 60 -6.64 1.98 5.69
C VAL A 60 -6.94 2.25 4.22
N ALA A 61 -8.17 2.01 3.76
CA ALA A 61 -8.59 2.31 2.39
C ALA A 61 -8.40 3.78 2.00
N ARG A 62 -8.73 4.70 2.91
CA ARG A 62 -8.50 6.14 2.71
C ARG A 62 -7.02 6.50 2.68
N ALA A 63 -6.22 5.89 3.54
CA ALA A 63 -4.77 6.10 3.56
C ALA A 63 -4.11 5.58 2.28
N GLU A 64 -4.54 4.41 1.78
CA GLU A 64 -4.07 3.86 0.52
C GLU A 64 -4.41 4.79 -0.66
N LEU A 65 -5.67 5.24 -0.73
CA LEU A 65 -6.08 6.18 -1.76
C LEU A 65 -5.30 7.50 -1.69
N ALA A 66 -5.00 8.00 -0.49
CA ALA A 66 -4.27 9.25 -0.31
C ALA A 66 -2.90 9.22 -0.99
N TRP A 67 -2.10 8.17 -0.78
CA TRP A 67 -0.78 8.10 -1.43
C TRP A 67 -0.87 7.77 -2.92
N TRP A 68 -1.89 7.03 -3.37
CA TRP A 68 -2.17 6.85 -4.79
C TRP A 68 -2.41 8.18 -5.49
N VAL A 69 -3.25 9.03 -4.90
CA VAL A 69 -3.58 10.37 -5.42
C VAL A 69 -2.37 11.29 -5.37
N ALA A 70 -1.66 11.36 -4.24
CA ALA A 70 -0.48 12.20 -4.09
C ALA A 70 0.60 11.92 -5.16
N ARG A 71 0.79 10.65 -5.54
CA ARG A 71 1.70 10.27 -6.63
C ARG A 71 1.35 10.87 -8.00
N ARG A 72 0.08 11.21 -8.22
CA ARG A 72 -0.42 11.71 -9.51
C ARG A 72 -0.56 13.22 -9.57
N ILE A 73 -0.72 13.88 -8.43
CA ILE A 73 -0.88 15.33 -8.37
C ILE A 73 0.51 15.98 -8.45
N PRO A 74 0.81 16.78 -9.50
CA PRO A 74 2.07 17.53 -9.56
C PRO A 74 2.19 18.46 -8.35
N GLY A 75 3.31 18.39 -7.65
CA GLY A 75 3.54 19.16 -6.42
C GLY A 75 3.25 18.40 -5.12
N GLU A 76 2.49 17.30 -5.18
CA GLU A 76 2.30 16.36 -4.05
C GLU A 76 3.08 15.05 -4.24
N ASN A 77 3.61 14.81 -5.44
CA ASN A 77 4.30 13.58 -5.80
C ASN A 77 5.76 13.48 -5.31
N ALA A 78 6.17 14.34 -4.36
CA ALA A 78 7.48 14.25 -3.74
C ALA A 78 7.62 12.91 -2.98
N PRO A 79 8.73 12.17 -3.15
CA PRO A 79 8.92 10.86 -2.51
C PRO A 79 8.76 10.88 -0.99
N GLU A 80 9.18 11.96 -0.33
CA GLU A 80 9.08 12.11 1.12
C GLU A 80 7.61 12.27 1.56
N HIS A 81 6.83 13.06 0.82
CA HIS A 81 5.40 13.25 1.10
C HIS A 81 4.61 11.96 0.86
N VAL A 82 4.81 11.34 -0.32
CA VAL A 82 4.19 10.05 -0.64
C VAL A 82 4.63 8.98 0.36
N GLY A 83 5.90 8.97 0.77
CA GLY A 83 6.45 8.05 1.75
C GLY A 83 5.80 8.18 3.12
N ALA A 84 5.55 9.42 3.57
CA ALA A 84 4.82 9.68 4.82
C ALA A 84 3.36 9.19 4.76
N LEU A 85 2.71 9.25 3.59
CA LEU A 85 1.36 8.71 3.41
C LEU A 85 1.36 7.16 3.40
N ILE A 86 2.36 6.54 2.76
CA ILE A 86 2.55 5.08 2.82
C ILE A 86 2.83 4.63 4.26
N ALA A 87 3.67 5.36 5.01
CA ALA A 87 3.96 5.04 6.40
C ALA A 87 2.71 5.14 7.29
N GLN A 88 1.81 6.09 7.02
CA GLN A 88 0.50 6.17 7.69
C GLN A 88 -0.38 4.96 7.36
N GLU A 89 -0.41 4.52 6.10
CA GLU A 89 -1.11 3.29 5.72
C GLU A 89 -0.55 2.07 6.48
N TYR A 90 0.77 1.90 6.52
CA TYR A 90 1.41 0.81 7.27
C TYR A 90 1.12 0.87 8.76
N ALA A 91 1.17 2.05 9.36
CA ALA A 91 0.84 2.24 10.78
C ALA A 91 -0.59 1.81 11.10
N LEU A 92 -1.55 2.15 10.22
CA LEU A 92 -2.94 1.76 10.37
C LEU A 92 -3.13 0.25 10.16
N LEU A 93 -2.57 -0.29 9.08
CA LEU A 93 -2.74 -1.69 8.67
C LEU A 93 -2.11 -2.65 9.68
N TYR A 94 -0.91 -2.35 10.17
CA TYR A 94 -0.17 -3.20 11.09
C TYR A 94 -0.33 -2.81 12.56
N GLU A 95 -1.16 -1.80 12.86
CA GLU A 95 -1.41 -1.31 14.22
C GLU A 95 -0.13 -0.90 14.99
N VAL A 96 0.84 -0.29 14.28
CA VAL A 96 2.12 0.16 14.84
C VAL A 96 2.27 1.69 14.78
N PRO A 97 3.13 2.30 15.62
CA PRO A 97 3.41 3.73 15.51
C PRO A 97 4.00 4.10 14.15
N THR A 98 3.53 5.18 13.53
CA THR A 98 4.06 5.69 12.25
C THR A 98 5.58 5.86 12.22
N PRO A 99 6.26 6.39 13.27
CA PRO A 99 7.71 6.50 13.26
C PRO A 99 8.45 5.16 13.09
N SER A 100 7.83 4.05 13.50
CA SER A 100 8.43 2.71 13.37
C SER A 100 8.50 2.24 11.91
N VAL A 101 7.62 2.75 11.05
CA VAL A 101 7.47 2.32 9.64
C VAL A 101 7.78 3.43 8.62
N GLU A 102 8.22 4.60 9.10
CA GLU A 102 8.51 5.77 8.28
C GLU A 102 9.61 5.49 7.23
N SER A 103 10.72 4.88 7.64
CA SER A 103 11.81 4.50 6.72
C SER A 103 11.31 3.58 5.61
N ALA A 104 10.50 2.58 5.95
CA ALA A 104 9.93 1.65 4.98
C ALA A 104 9.04 2.37 3.96
N GLY A 105 8.19 3.30 4.41
CA GLY A 105 7.32 4.08 3.54
C GLY A 105 8.11 4.98 2.57
N VAL A 106 9.11 5.70 3.08
CA VAL A 106 9.96 6.59 2.26
C VAL A 106 10.75 5.81 1.20
N LEU A 107 11.36 4.68 1.57
CA LEU A 107 12.11 3.84 0.63
C LEU A 107 11.22 3.30 -0.50
N ARG A 108 9.98 2.92 -0.19
CA ARG A 108 9.01 2.47 -1.19
C ARG A 108 8.60 3.60 -2.13
N ALA A 109 8.37 4.80 -1.59
CA ALA A 109 8.03 5.98 -2.39
C ALA A 109 9.18 6.40 -3.32
N GLN A 110 10.43 6.35 -2.84
CA GLN A 110 11.61 6.62 -3.66
C GLN A 110 11.74 5.63 -4.81
N ALA A 111 11.54 4.33 -4.55
CA ALA A 111 11.53 3.31 -5.61
C ALA A 111 10.43 3.58 -6.65
N GLY A 112 9.23 3.96 -6.21
CA GLY A 112 8.13 4.32 -7.09
C GLY A 112 8.41 5.54 -7.95
N ALA A 113 8.98 6.60 -7.36
CA ALA A 113 9.35 7.83 -8.05
C ALA A 113 10.47 7.60 -9.08
N LEU A 114 11.48 6.80 -8.74
CA LEU A 114 12.57 6.45 -9.66
C LEU A 114 12.03 5.70 -10.89
N ARG A 115 11.16 4.69 -10.66
CA ARG A 115 10.47 3.97 -11.73
C ARG A 115 9.66 4.89 -12.63
N ASP A 116 8.93 5.84 -12.04
CA ASP A 116 8.07 6.76 -12.78
C ASP A 116 8.88 7.79 -13.58
N ALA A 117 10.03 8.24 -13.06
CA ALA A 117 10.95 9.16 -13.72
C ALA A 117 11.73 8.51 -14.88
N GLU A 118 12.10 7.23 -14.74
CA GLU A 118 12.95 6.51 -15.70
C GLU A 118 12.13 5.59 -16.63
N ALA A 119 10.87 5.93 -16.92
CA ALA A 119 9.92 5.05 -17.60
C ALA A 119 10.42 4.37 -18.90
N SER A 120 11.39 4.97 -19.61
CA SER A 120 12.00 4.39 -20.82
C SER A 120 13.11 3.37 -20.57
N ALA A 121 13.84 3.48 -19.45
CA ALA A 121 14.95 2.59 -19.09
C ALA A 121 15.23 2.66 -17.57
N PRO A 122 14.38 2.05 -16.72
CA PRO A 122 14.58 2.10 -15.27
C PRO A 122 15.82 1.33 -14.82
N ASP A 123 16.57 1.89 -13.88
CA ASP A 123 17.62 1.16 -13.16
C ASP A 123 16.97 0.20 -12.15
N TRP A 124 16.70 -1.01 -12.62
CA TRP A 124 16.10 -2.06 -11.81
C TRP A 124 16.95 -2.48 -10.62
N THR A 125 18.28 -2.37 -10.69
CA THR A 125 19.16 -2.71 -9.57
C THR A 125 18.98 -1.72 -8.41
N VAL A 126 18.89 -0.43 -8.72
CA VAL A 126 18.63 0.60 -7.70
C VAL A 126 17.22 0.46 -7.13
N ILE A 127 16.20 0.31 -7.99
CA ILE A 127 14.80 0.14 -7.57
C ILE A 127 14.65 -1.09 -6.66
N GLU A 128 15.25 -2.22 -7.05
CA GLU A 128 15.25 -3.45 -6.24
C GLU A 128 15.90 -3.21 -4.88
N SER A 129 17.07 -2.56 -4.84
CA SER A 129 17.78 -2.29 -3.58
C SER A 129 16.93 -1.46 -2.60
N LEU A 130 16.18 -0.48 -3.11
CA LEU A 130 15.28 0.35 -2.32
C LEU A 130 14.09 -0.46 -1.78
N LEU A 131 13.49 -1.32 -2.62
CA LEU A 131 12.38 -2.18 -2.20
C LEU A 131 12.82 -3.23 -1.17
N VAL A 132 13.97 -3.88 -1.37
CA VAL A 132 14.51 -4.85 -0.41
C VAL A 132 14.75 -4.19 0.95
N ARG A 133 15.33 -2.99 0.97
CA ARG A 133 15.52 -2.23 2.21
C ARG A 133 14.18 -1.83 2.84
N SER A 134 13.22 -1.38 2.04
CA SER A 134 11.87 -1.03 2.50
C SER A 134 11.20 -2.20 3.23
N TYR A 135 11.18 -3.38 2.61
CA TYR A 135 10.59 -4.58 3.24
C TYR A 135 11.39 -5.06 4.44
N SER A 136 12.72 -4.93 4.43
CA SER A 136 13.56 -5.29 5.58
C SER A 136 13.28 -4.38 6.78
N ASP A 137 13.11 -3.08 6.56
CA ASP A 137 12.78 -2.11 7.61
C ASP A 137 11.37 -2.33 8.14
N LEU A 138 10.40 -2.60 7.26
CA LEU A 138 9.04 -2.95 7.66
C LEU A 138 9.06 -4.23 8.50
N HIS A 139 9.72 -5.29 8.04
CA HIS A 139 9.82 -6.54 8.78
C HIS A 139 10.45 -6.35 10.16
N ARG A 140 11.49 -5.51 10.29
CA ARG A 140 12.10 -5.19 11.59
C ARG A 140 11.15 -4.43 12.50
N ALA A 141 10.27 -3.59 11.97
CA ALA A 141 9.30 -2.83 12.76
C ALA A 141 8.14 -3.69 13.30
N LEU A 142 7.89 -4.85 12.68
CA LEU A 142 6.78 -5.75 13.01
C LEU A 142 7.19 -6.95 13.89
N ASN A 143 8.48 -7.15 14.15
CA ASN A 143 9.02 -8.20 15.04
C ASN A 143 9.67 -7.59 16.28
#